data_AF-A0A969MHM8-F1
#
_entry.id   AF-A0A969MHM8-F1
#
_cell.length_a   1.000
_cell.length_b   1.000
_cell.length_c   1.000
_cell.angle_alpha   90.00
_cell.angle_beta   90.00
_cell.angle_gamma   90.00
#
_symmetry.space_group_name_H-M   'P 1'
#
loop_
_entity.id
_entity.type
_entity.pdbx_description
1 polymer ?
#
loop_
_entity_poly.entity_id
_entity_poly.type
_entity_poly.pdbx_seq_one_letter_code
_entity_poly.pdbx_strand_id
1 'polypeptide(L)'
;METMKLQTHIGADGILQIETPTDLKDISVEVVVVVQPLSNASVTVSEEARHNAWGKPTTKKSISDAIARMQQLRRDVALDKTSIRSMIEEGRR
;
A
#
# COMPACT_ATOMS: atom_id res chain seq x y z
N MET A 1 26.30 35.76 14.55
CA MET A 1 25.01 35.05 14.56
C MET A 1 25.25 33.71 15.21
N GLU A 2 24.58 33.44 16.33
CA GLU A 2 24.60 32.11 16.94
C GLU A 2 23.53 31.24 16.27
N THR A 3 23.91 30.05 15.82
CA THR A 3 23.00 29.08 15.20
C THR A 3 22.76 27.94 16.16
N MET A 4 21.49 27.74 16.53
CA MET A 4 21.06 26.61 17.36
C MET A 4 20.52 25.50 16.45
N LYS A 5 21.00 24.26 16.63
CA LYS A 5 20.48 23.09 15.94
C LYS A 5 19.42 22.41 16.81
N LEU A 6 18.16 22.43 16.37
CA LEU A 6 17.09 21.65 16.97
C LEU A 6 16.87 20.37 16.16
N GLN A 7 16.87 19.23 16.84
CA GLN A 7 16.48 17.95 16.26
C GLN A 7 15.04 17.65 16.68
N THR A 8 14.11 17.69 15.73
CA THR A 8 12.70 17.39 15.95
C THR A 8 12.17 16.49 14.83
N HIS A 9 11.05 15.82 15.09
CA HIS A 9 10.40 14.92 14.14
C HIS A 9 9.01 15.46 13.79
N ILE A 10 8.55 15.15 12.57
CA ILE A 10 7.18 15.44 12.17
C ILE A 10 6.29 14.33 12.74
N GLY A 11 5.25 14.72 13.47
CA GLY A 11 4.28 13.81 14.07
C GLY A 11 3.50 13.01 13.01
N ALA A 12 2.80 11.96 13.44
CA ALA A 12 1.94 11.16 12.55
C ALA A 12 0.79 11.97 11.92
N ASP A 13 0.48 13.12 12.51
CA ASP A 13 -0.48 14.13 12.05
C ASP A 13 0.10 15.11 11.03
N GLY A 14 1.40 15.02 10.73
CA GLY A 14 2.09 15.91 9.79
C GLY A 14 2.53 17.24 10.41
N ILE A 15 2.45 17.41 11.73
CA ILE A 15 2.79 18.67 12.40
C ILE A 15 4.24 18.64 12.90
N LEU A 16 4.97 19.73 12.66
CA LEU A 16 6.32 19.96 13.18
C LEU A 16 6.24 20.80 14.46
N GLN A 17 6.60 20.21 15.60
CA GLN A 17 6.67 20.92 16.88
C GLN A 17 8.10 21.39 17.15
N ILE A 18 8.26 22.68 17.45
CA ILE A 18 9.53 23.31 17.80
C ILE A 18 9.38 23.88 19.21
N GLU A 19 10.19 23.40 20.15
CA GLU A 19 10.25 23.93 21.50
C GLU A 19 11.39 24.94 21.60
N THR A 20 11.06 26.18 21.96
CA THR A 20 12.03 27.25 22.14
C THR A 20 12.29 27.50 23.63
N PRO A 21 13.55 27.75 24.04
CA PRO A 21 13.87 28.12 25.41
C PRO A 21 13.15 29.43 25.80
N THR A 22 12.57 29.46 26.99
CA THR A 22 11.82 30.62 27.52
C THR A 22 12.72 31.74 28.07
N ASP A 23 14.04 31.52 28.03
CA ASP A 23 15.09 32.47 28.45
C ASP A 23 15.27 33.65 27.46
N LEU A 24 14.84 33.49 26.21
CA LEU A 24 14.97 34.49 25.15
C LEU A 24 13.96 35.65 25.37
N LYS A 25 14.32 36.64 26.18
CA LYS A 25 13.47 37.82 26.45
C LYS A 25 13.61 38.90 25.36
N ASP A 26 12.48 39.30 24.78
CA ASP A 26 12.31 40.45 23.88
C ASP A 26 13.29 40.50 22.68
N ILE A 27 13.39 39.37 21.95
CA ILE A 27 14.25 39.27 20.77
C ILE A 27 13.44 38.77 19.58
N SER A 28 13.55 39.46 18.45
CA SER A 28 13.04 38.97 17.17
C SER A 28 13.88 37.80 16.68
N VAL A 29 13.25 36.66 16.42
CA VAL A 29 13.92 35.43 15.96
C VAL A 29 13.53 35.15 14.51
N GLU A 30 14.53 34.94 13.66
CA GLU A 30 14.34 34.47 12.29
C GLU A 30 14.47 32.94 12.26
N VAL A 31 13.47 32.25 11.71
CA VAL A 31 13.42 30.79 11.65
C VAL A 31 13.42 30.36 10.18
N VAL A 32 14.43 29.58 9.78
CA VAL A 32 14.53 29.00 8.44
C VAL A 32 14.38 27.48 8.56
N VAL A 33 13.30 26.94 7.98
CA VAL A 33 13.03 25.50 7.96
C VAL A 33 13.44 24.94 6.60
N VAL A 34 14.40 24.02 6.60
CA VAL A 34 14.82 23.29 5.38
C VAL A 34 14.29 21.87 5.47
N VAL A 35 13.32 21.54 4.63
CA VAL A 35 12.78 20.18 4.51
C VAL A 35 13.57 19.44 3.45
N GLN A 36 14.40 18.48 3.88
CA GLN A 36 15.05 17.55 2.96
C GLN A 36 14.32 16.21 3.02
N PRO A 37 13.70 15.74 1.92
CA PRO A 37 13.17 14.39 1.89
C PRO A 37 14.34 13.41 2.01
N LEU A 38 14.33 12.61 3.07
CA LEU A 38 15.22 11.47 3.16
C LEU A 38 14.67 10.39 2.24
N SER A 39 15.49 9.93 1.29
CA SER A 39 15.19 8.75 0.49
C SER A 39 15.02 7.61 1.49
N ASN A 40 13.78 7.13 1.68
CA ASN A 40 13.50 5.94 2.49
C ASN A 40 14.08 4.71 1.77
N ALA A 41 15.40 4.57 1.72
CA ALA A 41 16.09 3.42 1.16
C ALA A 41 16.13 2.24 2.15
N SER A 42 15.63 2.39 3.38
CA SER A 42 15.59 1.27 4.34
C SER A 42 14.40 1.30 5.31
N VAL A 43 13.25 1.81 4.89
CA VAL A 43 12.03 1.14 5.37
C VAL A 43 11.82 0.00 4.40
N THR A 44 12.64 -1.05 4.52
CA THR A 44 12.14 -2.39 4.27
C THR A 44 10.98 -2.51 5.24
N VAL A 45 9.79 -2.10 4.78
CA VAL A 45 8.57 -2.77 5.17
C VAL A 45 8.97 -4.22 5.01
N SER A 46 9.25 -4.90 6.11
CA SER A 46 9.22 -6.34 6.11
C SER A 46 7.81 -6.61 5.66
N GLU A 47 7.63 -6.78 4.35
CA GLU A 47 6.44 -7.37 3.77
C GLU A 47 6.45 -8.75 4.40
N GLU A 48 5.85 -8.85 5.60
CA GLU A 48 5.58 -10.11 6.25
C GLU A 48 5.00 -10.97 5.16
N ALA A 49 5.72 -12.03 4.79
CA ALA A 49 5.38 -12.84 3.64
C ALA A 49 3.91 -13.22 3.81
N ARG A 50 3.04 -12.70 2.95
CA ARG A 50 1.60 -12.88 3.14
C ARG A 50 1.31 -14.35 2.89
N HIS A 51 0.94 -15.11 3.92
CA HIS A 51 0.64 -16.52 3.75
C HIS A 51 -0.83 -16.71 3.37
N ASN A 52 -1.12 -17.71 2.54
CA ASN A 52 -2.50 -18.10 2.27
C ASN A 52 -3.09 -18.93 3.44
N ALA A 53 -4.36 -19.33 3.32
CA ALA A 53 -5.05 -20.14 4.32
C ALA A 53 -4.40 -21.52 4.61
N TRP A 54 -3.44 -21.95 3.80
CA TRP A 54 -2.67 -23.19 3.95
C TRP A 54 -1.20 -22.93 4.34
N GLY A 55 -0.86 -21.71 4.77
CA GLY A 55 0.48 -21.37 5.22
C GLY A 55 1.53 -21.24 4.11
N LYS A 56 1.13 -21.20 2.83
CA LYS A 56 2.08 -21.00 1.72
C LYS A 56 2.27 -19.51 1.42
N PRO A 57 3.51 -19.07 1.13
CA PRO A 57 3.78 -17.67 0.80
C PRO A 57 3.03 -17.28 -0.48
N THR A 58 2.33 -16.15 -0.41
CA THR A 58 1.55 -15.60 -1.52
C THR A 58 2.45 -14.69 -2.33
N THR A 59 2.67 -15.07 -3.57
CA THR A 59 3.42 -14.27 -4.55
C THR A 59 2.44 -13.62 -5.52
N LYS A 60 2.84 -12.53 -6.18
CA LYS A 60 2.01 -11.91 -7.24
C LYS A 60 1.61 -12.92 -8.32
N LYS A 61 2.53 -13.82 -8.67
CA LYS A 61 2.30 -14.91 -9.62
C LYS A 61 1.20 -15.87 -9.13
N SER A 62 1.27 -16.32 -7.88
CA SER A 62 0.27 -17.26 -7.35
C SER A 62 -1.13 -16.67 -7.25
N ILE A 63 -1.25 -15.35 -7.00
CA ILE A 63 -2.53 -14.64 -7.03
C ILE A 63 -3.11 -14.64 -8.45
N SER A 64 -2.32 -14.24 -9.45
CA SER A 64 -2.76 -14.21 -10.85
C SER A 64 -3.17 -15.59 -11.36
N ASP A 65 -2.39 -16.63 -11.02
CA ASP A 65 -2.69 -18.01 -11.40
C ASP A 65 -4.01 -18.52 -10.77
N ALA A 66 -4.33 -18.09 -9.55
CA ALA A 66 -5.59 -18.44 -8.88
C ALA A 66 -6.78 -17.74 -9.54
N ILE A 67 -6.63 -16.45 -9.91
CA ILE A 67 -7.66 -15.70 -10.62
C ILE A 67 -7.96 -16.33 -11.99
N ALA A 68 -6.92 -16.67 -12.75
CA ALA A 68 -7.07 -17.32 -14.05
C ALA A 68 -7.81 -18.65 -13.96
N ARG A 69 -7.48 -19.48 -12.95
CA ARG A 69 -8.18 -20.74 -12.67
C ARG A 69 -9.66 -20.53 -12.32
N MET A 70 -9.97 -19.53 -11.49
CA MET A 70 -11.36 -19.20 -11.18
C MET A 70 -12.15 -18.73 -12.41
N GLN A 71 -11.52 -17.98 -13.31
CA GLN A 71 -12.14 -17.55 -14.57
C GLN A 71 -12.37 -18.72 -15.54
N GLN A 72 -11.43 -19.66 -15.62
CA GLN A 72 -11.61 -20.89 -16.40
C GLN A 72 -12.76 -21.72 -15.82
N LEU A 73 -12.77 -21.95 -14.50
CA LEU A 73 -13.84 -22.69 -13.83
C LEU A 73 -15.21 -22.05 -14.07
N ARG A 74 -15.30 -20.72 -14.06
CA ARG A 74 -16.54 -20.02 -14.42
C ARG A 74 -16.99 -20.32 -15.84
N ARG A 75 -16.06 -20.44 -16.80
CA ARG A 75 -16.38 -20.83 -18.19
C ARG A 75 -16.78 -22.29 -18.32
N ASP A 76 -16.17 -23.17 -17.52
CA ASP A 76 -16.46 -24.61 -17.57
C ASP A 76 -17.78 -24.96 -16.87
N VAL A 77 -18.10 -24.27 -15.75
CA VAL A 77 -19.30 -24.55 -14.94
C VAL A 77 -20.51 -23.76 -15.42
N ALA A 78 -20.33 -22.51 -15.87
CA ALA A 78 -21.41 -21.78 -16.51
C ALA A 78 -21.46 -22.20 -17.99
N LEU A 79 -22.40 -23.08 -18.33
CA LEU A 79 -22.72 -23.36 -19.73
C LEU A 79 -22.91 -22.04 -20.46
N ASP A 80 -22.14 -21.84 -21.52
CA ASP A 80 -22.27 -20.64 -22.32
C ASP A 80 -23.70 -20.59 -22.91
N LYS A 81 -24.26 -19.38 -23.01
CA LYS A 81 -25.65 -19.17 -23.46
C LYS A 81 -25.91 -19.78 -24.84
N THR A 82 -24.88 -19.92 -25.68
CA THR A 82 -24.96 -20.56 -27.00
C THR A 82 -24.97 -22.09 -26.91
N SER A 83 -24.17 -22.71 -26.03
CA SER A 83 -24.27 -24.15 -25.72
C SER A 83 -25.65 -24.52 -25.17
N ILE A 84 -26.21 -23.72 -24.26
CA ILE A 84 -27.58 -23.94 -23.74
C ILE A 84 -28.61 -23.92 -24.89
N ARG A 85 -28.50 -22.95 -25.81
CA ARG A 85 -29.39 -22.87 -26.98
C ARG A 85 -29.24 -24.06 -27.92
N SER A 86 -28.01 -24.53 -28.15
CA SER A 86 -27.74 -25.70 -28.98
C SER A 86 -28.34 -26.97 -28.38
N MET A 87 -28.19 -27.17 -27.06
CA MET A 87 -28.77 -28.33 -26.35
C MET A 87 -30.31 -28.32 -26.37
N ILE A 88 -30.95 -27.15 -26.27
CA ILE A 88 -32.40 -27.02 -26.36
C ILE A 88 -32.91 -27.37 -27.78
N GLU A 89 -32.21 -26.92 -28.82
CA GLU A 89 -32.60 -27.18 -30.21
C GLU A 89 -32.37 -28.65 -30.60
N GLU A 90 -31.27 -29.25 -30.13
CA GLU A 90 -30.96 -30.66 -30.34
C GLU A 90 -31.98 -31.59 -29.65
N GLY A 91 -32.41 -31.26 -28.42
CA GLY A 91 -33.48 -31.99 -27.73
C GLY A 91 -34.89 -31.80 -28.29
N ARG A 92 -35.08 -30.90 -29.26
CA ARG A 92 -36.36 -30.66 -29.96
C ARG A 92 -36.53 -31.47 -31.24
N ARG A 93 -35.48 -32.15 -31.70
CA ARG A 93 -35.50 -33.08 -32.83
C ARG A 93 -35.69 -34.51 -32.35
#